data_AF-A0AAE7BX56-F1
#
_entry.id   AF-A0AAE7BX56-F1
#
_cell.length_a   1.000
_cell.length_b   1.000
_cell.length_c   1.000
_cell.angle_alpha   90.00
_cell.angle_beta   90.00
_cell.angle_gamma   90.00
#
_symmetry.space_group_name_H-M   'P 1'
#
loop_
_entity.id
_entity.type
_entity.pdbx_description
1 polymer ?
#
loop_
_entity_poly.entity_id
_entity_poly.type
_entity_poly.pdbx_seq_one_letter_code
_entity_poly.pdbx_strand_id
1 'polypeptide(L)'
;MCANFKPLTLQQLHDLNLPEIPFEYPEEVYPNYQLPLLFKSEFGLEWRSVNFGLIPKWAEDKTIGTRTYNARNETLLQKPSFAEATAKCKFGVIPVTEFYESKYFDNKPQRWGVRRKDGKAFYIAALYEIARVQDEIVRSSTMITMDAIDHPMMKDFHEPGNIKRSVIVIPHQRMDEWLNLKSPNIQSFVEGFPVEEFECSHVPKEVIKKISPQMNFFE
;
A
#
# COMPACT_ATOMS: atom_id res chain seq x y z
N MET A 1 3.64 8.50 6.14
CA MET A 1 3.46 7.07 5.76
C MET A 1 2.68 7.03 4.45
N CYS A 2 2.97 6.08 3.56
CA CYS A 2 2.34 5.99 2.25
C CYS A 2 0.82 5.83 2.35
N ALA A 3 0.07 6.79 1.81
CA ALA A 3 -1.39 6.77 1.80
C ALA A 3 -1.98 6.73 0.39
N ASN A 4 -1.15 6.78 -0.65
CA ASN A 4 -1.62 6.87 -2.03
C ASN A 4 -0.70 6.09 -2.95
N PHE A 5 -1.28 5.32 -3.87
CA PHE A 5 -0.55 4.58 -4.88
C PHE A 5 -1.42 4.36 -6.12
N LYS A 6 -0.76 4.04 -7.23
CA LYS A 6 -1.36 3.61 -8.48
C LYS A 6 -1.18 2.10 -8.62
N PRO A 7 -2.25 1.29 -8.62
CA PRO A 7 -2.15 -0.15 -8.85
C PRO A 7 -1.47 -0.49 -10.18
N LEU A 8 -1.04 -1.74 -10.34
CA LEU A 8 -0.51 -2.20 -11.62
C LEU A 8 -1.54 -2.05 -12.77
N THR A 9 -1.04 -1.77 -13.96
CA THR A 9 -1.84 -1.79 -15.20
C THR A 9 -2.02 -3.22 -15.72
N LEU A 10 -2.97 -3.43 -16.64
CA LEU A 10 -3.15 -4.72 -17.32
C LEU A 10 -1.89 -5.15 -18.07
N GLN A 11 -1.20 -4.22 -18.74
CA GLN A 11 0.06 -4.54 -19.43
C GLN A 11 1.12 -5.05 -18.45
N GLN A 12 1.32 -4.37 -17.31
CA GLN A 12 2.28 -4.81 -16.29
C GLN A 12 1.88 -6.12 -15.63
N LEU A 13 0.58 -6.39 -15.49
CA LEU A 13 0.06 -7.68 -15.03
C LEU A 13 0.50 -8.81 -15.97
N HIS A 14 0.34 -8.61 -17.29
CA HIS A 14 0.79 -9.56 -18.31
C HIS A 14 2.32 -9.70 -18.32
N ASP A 15 3.07 -8.61 -18.24
CA ASP A 15 4.54 -8.63 -18.24
C ASP A 15 5.13 -9.39 -17.03
N LEU A 16 4.40 -9.41 -15.91
CA LEU A 16 4.76 -10.15 -14.71
C LEU A 16 4.22 -11.60 -14.69
N ASN A 17 3.52 -12.03 -15.74
CA ASN A 17 2.87 -13.34 -15.82
C ASN A 17 1.95 -13.64 -14.62
N LEU A 18 1.22 -12.63 -14.14
CA LEU A 18 0.27 -12.79 -13.04
C LEU A 18 -1.10 -13.25 -13.58
N PRO A 19 -1.91 -13.95 -12.77
CA PRO A 19 -3.28 -14.31 -13.18
C PRO A 19 -4.12 -13.05 -13.42
N GLU A 20 -5.14 -13.16 -14.27
CA GLU A 20 -6.07 -12.05 -14.53
C GLU A 20 -6.81 -11.61 -13.27
N ILE A 21 -7.03 -10.30 -13.12
CA ILE A 21 -7.84 -9.73 -12.04
C ILE A 21 -9.31 -9.74 -12.49
N PRO A 22 -10.21 -10.47 -11.80
CA PRO A 22 -11.60 -10.63 -12.25
C PRO A 22 -12.54 -9.50 -11.81
N PHE A 23 -12.00 -8.34 -11.45
CA PHE A 23 -12.76 -7.20 -10.93
C PHE A 23 -12.08 -5.87 -11.28
N GLU A 24 -12.88 -4.81 -11.33
CA GLU A 24 -12.39 -3.44 -11.52
C GLU A 24 -11.72 -2.90 -10.26
N TYR A 25 -10.77 -2.00 -10.46
CA TYR A 25 -10.08 -1.28 -9.39
C TYR A 25 -9.78 0.16 -9.85
N PRO A 26 -9.70 1.12 -8.93
CA PRO A 26 -9.49 2.52 -9.28
C PRO A 26 -8.08 2.75 -9.82
N GLU A 27 -7.91 3.82 -10.61
CA GLU A 27 -6.59 4.22 -11.12
C GLU A 27 -5.62 4.61 -9.99
N GLU A 28 -6.14 5.23 -8.92
CA GLU A 28 -5.39 5.51 -7.71
C GLU A 28 -6.17 5.06 -6.46
N VAL A 29 -5.45 4.51 -5.50
CA VAL A 29 -6.00 4.02 -4.24
C VAL A 29 -5.61 4.98 -3.10
N TYR A 30 -6.57 5.22 -2.21
CA TYR A 30 -6.45 6.02 -0.97
C TYR A 30 -6.98 5.21 0.22
N PRO A 31 -6.73 5.60 1.49
CA PRO A 31 -7.28 4.87 2.62
C PRO A 31 -8.80 4.76 2.52
N ASN A 32 -9.35 3.60 2.91
CA ASN A 32 -10.74 3.15 2.75
C ASN A 32 -11.21 2.87 1.30
N TYR A 33 -10.34 2.99 0.29
CA TYR A 33 -10.68 2.51 -1.05
C TYR A 33 -10.55 0.98 -1.08
N GLN A 34 -11.13 0.35 -2.09
CA GLN A 34 -10.80 -1.04 -2.42
C GLN A 34 -9.48 -1.09 -3.22
N LEU A 35 -8.66 -2.10 -2.95
CA LEU A 35 -7.42 -2.37 -3.69
C LEU A 35 -7.36 -3.83 -4.17
N PRO A 36 -6.65 -4.12 -5.27
CA PRO A 36 -6.31 -5.49 -5.65
C PRO A 36 -5.18 -6.01 -4.75
N LEU A 37 -5.47 -7.04 -3.95
CA LEU A 37 -4.49 -7.77 -3.17
C LEU A 37 -4.22 -9.13 -3.83
N LEU A 38 -2.94 -9.43 -4.05
CA LEU A 38 -2.49 -10.76 -4.47
C LEU A 38 -1.95 -11.52 -3.26
N PHE A 39 -2.39 -12.76 -3.07
CA PHE A 39 -1.88 -13.65 -2.03
C PHE A 39 -1.88 -15.09 -2.54
N LYS A 40 -1.29 -16.00 -1.77
CA LYS A 40 -1.28 -17.44 -2.08
C LYS A 40 -2.26 -18.19 -1.18
N SER A 41 -3.23 -18.85 -1.79
CA SER A 41 -4.14 -19.79 -1.13
C SER A 41 -3.69 -21.24 -1.36
N GLU A 42 -4.50 -22.19 -0.91
CA GLU A 42 -4.34 -23.61 -1.25
C GLU A 42 -4.51 -23.92 -2.75
N PHE A 43 -5.19 -23.04 -3.49
CA PHE A 43 -5.43 -23.17 -4.93
C PHE A 43 -4.41 -22.42 -5.80
N GLY A 44 -3.41 -21.79 -5.17
CA GLY A 44 -2.37 -21.02 -5.86
C GLY A 44 -2.52 -19.51 -5.65
N LEU A 45 -2.08 -18.72 -6.64
CA LEU A 45 -2.16 -17.27 -6.57
C LEU A 45 -3.61 -16.81 -6.78
N GLU A 46 -4.09 -15.96 -5.87
CA GLU A 46 -5.45 -15.44 -5.90
C GLU A 46 -5.51 -13.93 -5.71
N TRP A 47 -6.38 -13.30 -6.50
CA TRP A 47 -6.73 -11.90 -6.35
C TRP A 47 -7.98 -11.73 -5.50
N ARG A 48 -7.97 -10.72 -4.61
CA ARG A 48 -9.18 -10.22 -3.96
C ARG A 48 -9.20 -8.71 -3.93
N SER A 49 -10.39 -8.15 -4.16
CA SER A 49 -10.69 -6.76 -3.85
C SER A 49 -10.87 -6.64 -2.34
N VAL A 50 -10.06 -5.80 -1.69
CA VAL A 50 -10.02 -5.66 -0.22
C VAL A 50 -9.95 -4.20 0.20
N ASN A 51 -10.47 -3.88 1.38
CA ASN A 51 -10.41 -2.54 1.95
C ASN A 51 -8.96 -2.15 2.28
N PHE A 52 -8.52 -0.96 1.83
CA PHE A 52 -7.22 -0.40 2.19
C PHE A 52 -7.27 0.26 3.58
N GLY A 53 -6.82 -0.48 4.58
CA GLY A 53 -7.06 -0.22 5.99
C GLY A 53 -7.51 -1.50 6.66
N LEU A 54 -6.61 -2.14 7.41
CA LEU A 54 -6.88 -3.45 8.00
C LEU A 54 -7.92 -3.35 9.13
N ILE A 55 -8.95 -4.18 9.05
CA ILE A 55 -10.04 -4.28 10.02
C ILE A 55 -9.82 -5.57 10.82
N PRO A 56 -9.39 -5.47 12.09
CA PRO A 56 -9.15 -6.65 12.92
C PRO A 56 -10.46 -7.32 13.31
N LYS A 57 -10.41 -8.60 13.68
CA LYS A 57 -11.61 -9.41 13.96
C LYS A 57 -12.46 -8.94 15.14
N TRP A 58 -11.87 -8.19 16.06
CA TRP A 58 -12.57 -7.63 17.22
C TRP A 58 -13.25 -6.29 16.90
N ALA A 59 -13.07 -5.73 15.71
CA ALA A 59 -13.65 -4.43 15.36
C ALA A 59 -15.18 -4.52 15.21
N GLU A 60 -15.87 -3.57 15.82
CA GLU A 60 -17.33 -3.44 15.75
C GLU A 60 -17.81 -2.70 14.49
N ASP A 61 -16.92 -1.90 13.89
CA ASP A 61 -17.17 -1.14 12.68
C ASP A 61 -15.92 -1.08 11.78
N LYS A 62 -16.08 -0.51 10.58
CA LYS A 62 -15.03 -0.40 9.56
C LYS A 62 -14.14 0.85 9.73
N THR A 63 -14.46 1.76 10.66
CA THR A 63 -13.81 3.08 10.79
C THR A 63 -12.34 2.97 11.20
N ILE A 64 -11.98 1.92 11.94
CA ILE A 64 -10.59 1.64 12.31
C ILE A 64 -9.66 1.53 11.10
N GLY A 65 -10.19 1.15 9.93
CA GLY A 65 -9.48 1.12 8.64
C GLY A 65 -8.78 2.44 8.29
N THR A 66 -9.34 3.57 8.71
CA THR A 66 -8.74 4.92 8.51
C THR A 66 -7.40 5.11 9.20
N ARG A 67 -7.02 4.25 10.15
CA ARG A 67 -5.79 4.36 10.95
C ARG A 67 -4.87 3.16 10.82
N THR A 68 -5.27 2.14 10.06
CA THR A 68 -4.58 0.85 9.93
C THR A 68 -4.20 0.52 8.50
N TYR A 69 -4.16 1.51 7.60
CA TYR A 69 -3.71 1.32 6.21
C TYR A 69 -2.19 1.15 6.08
N ASN A 70 -1.42 1.50 7.12
CA ASN A 70 -0.01 1.09 7.28
C ASN A 70 0.22 0.38 8.62
N ALA A 71 1.07 -0.62 8.60
CA ALA A 71 1.59 -1.32 9.76
C ALA A 71 3.11 -1.18 9.82
N ARG A 72 3.64 -0.84 10.99
CA ARG A 72 5.09 -0.75 11.23
C ARG A 72 5.64 -2.14 11.51
N ASN A 73 6.61 -2.60 10.71
CA ASN A 73 7.21 -3.93 10.85
C ASN A 73 7.65 -4.23 12.30
N GLU A 74 8.17 -3.22 12.99
CA GLU A 74 8.74 -3.29 14.35
C GLU A 74 7.70 -3.68 15.41
N THR A 75 6.41 -3.50 15.11
CA THR A 75 5.31 -3.65 16.08
C THR A 75 4.18 -4.56 15.59
N LEU A 76 4.40 -5.33 14.51
CA LEU A 76 3.39 -6.20 13.91
C LEU A 76 2.78 -7.19 14.91
N LEU A 77 3.61 -7.85 15.71
CA LEU A 77 3.17 -8.79 16.75
C LEU A 77 2.72 -8.13 18.05
N GLN A 78 2.99 -6.82 18.22
CA GLN A 78 2.69 -6.09 19.45
C GLN A 78 1.35 -5.34 19.36
N LYS A 79 0.98 -4.84 18.18
CA LYS A 79 -0.26 -4.06 17.99
C LYS A 79 -1.45 -5.01 17.80
N PRO A 80 -2.51 -4.90 18.62
CA PRO A 80 -3.69 -5.77 18.53
C PRO A 80 -4.37 -5.79 17.16
N SER A 81 -4.27 -4.70 16.39
CA SER A 81 -4.80 -4.63 15.03
C SER A 81 -4.12 -5.60 14.07
N PHE A 82 -2.82 -5.89 14.25
CA PHE A 82 -2.02 -6.64 13.28
C PHE A 82 -1.52 -8.00 13.80
N ALA A 83 -1.51 -8.19 15.12
CA ALA A 83 -0.86 -9.32 15.77
C ALA A 83 -1.42 -10.68 15.32
N GLU A 84 -2.75 -10.85 15.24
CA GLU A 84 -3.34 -12.12 14.82
C GLU A 84 -3.00 -12.46 13.36
N ALA A 85 -3.18 -11.51 12.45
CA ALA A 85 -2.89 -11.72 11.03
C ALA A 85 -1.40 -12.02 10.82
N THR A 86 -0.51 -11.33 11.54
CA THR A 86 0.95 -11.57 11.50
C THR A 86 1.29 -12.96 12.03
N ALA A 87 0.78 -13.34 13.21
CA ALA A 87 1.03 -14.66 13.80
C ALA A 87 0.54 -15.81 12.91
N LYS A 88 -0.50 -15.58 12.12
CA LYS A 88 -1.05 -16.53 11.15
C LYS A 88 -0.43 -16.42 9.75
N CYS A 89 0.62 -15.62 9.58
CA CYS A 89 1.33 -15.43 8.31
C CYS A 89 0.40 -15.05 7.15
N LYS A 90 -0.58 -14.18 7.39
CA LYS A 90 -1.51 -13.68 6.37
C LYS A 90 -0.86 -12.60 5.50
N PHE A 91 0.18 -13.01 4.79
CA PHE A 91 0.96 -12.13 3.93
C PHE A 91 0.39 -12.09 2.51
N GLY A 92 0.38 -10.89 1.95
CA GLY A 92 0.02 -10.64 0.56
C GLY A 92 0.97 -9.61 -0.03
N VAL A 93 0.78 -9.31 -1.32
CA VAL A 93 1.43 -8.18 -1.97
C VAL A 93 0.38 -7.26 -2.58
N ILE A 94 0.67 -5.97 -2.58
CA ILE A 94 -0.09 -4.95 -3.30
C ILE A 94 0.78 -4.57 -4.52
N PRO A 95 0.48 -5.08 -5.72
CA PRO A 95 1.26 -4.74 -6.90
C PRO A 95 0.90 -3.33 -7.40
N VAL A 96 1.92 -2.50 -7.58
CA VAL A 96 1.76 -1.08 -7.90
C VAL A 96 2.64 -0.67 -9.07
N THR A 97 2.15 0.27 -9.87
CA THR A 97 2.96 1.00 -10.86
C THR A 97 3.89 1.98 -10.13
N GLU A 98 3.32 2.71 -9.18
CA GLU A 98 4.01 3.74 -8.41
C GLU A 98 3.27 3.99 -7.09
N PHE A 99 4.00 4.39 -6.05
CA PHE A 99 3.41 4.94 -4.84
C PHE A 99 3.78 6.41 -4.69
N TYR A 100 2.98 7.16 -3.93
CA TYR A 100 3.14 8.60 -3.81
C TYR A 100 3.43 9.01 -2.38
N GLU A 101 4.41 9.90 -2.23
CA GLU A 101 4.82 10.45 -0.96
C GLU A 101 4.96 11.97 -1.04
N SER A 102 4.84 12.62 0.11
CA SER A 102 5.04 14.07 0.21
C SER A 102 6.51 14.39 0.37
N LYS A 103 7.06 15.24 -0.50
CA LYS A 103 8.36 15.90 -0.31
C LYS A 103 8.12 17.36 0.03
N TYR A 104 8.81 17.88 1.04
CA TYR A 104 8.55 19.23 1.56
C TYR A 104 9.57 20.22 1.01
N PHE A 105 9.06 21.31 0.44
CA PHE A 105 9.85 22.46 -0.02
C PHE A 105 9.26 23.71 0.63
N ASP A 106 10.09 24.51 1.31
CA ASP A 106 9.65 25.69 2.09
C ASP A 106 8.45 25.38 3.02
N ASN A 107 8.52 24.24 3.72
CA ASN A 107 7.45 23.70 4.59
C ASN A 107 6.11 23.41 3.90
N LYS A 108 6.07 23.38 2.56
CA LYS A 108 4.88 23.01 1.79
C LYS A 108 5.03 21.60 1.22
N PRO A 109 4.04 20.71 1.41
CA PRO A 109 4.07 19.38 0.82
C PRO A 109 3.86 19.47 -0.69
N GLN A 110 4.73 18.81 -1.44
CA GLN A 110 4.55 18.49 -2.85
C GLN A 110 4.35 16.98 -2.99
N ARG A 111 3.49 16.57 -3.90
CA ARG A 111 3.26 15.15 -4.21
C ARG A 111 4.29 14.65 -5.21
N TRP A 112 4.98 13.59 -4.84
CA TRP A 112 6.01 12.96 -5.66
C TRP A 112 5.70 11.48 -5.82
N GLY A 113 5.88 10.96 -7.02
CA GLY A 113 5.73 9.54 -7.34
C GLY A 113 7.07 8.84 -7.23
N VAL A 114 7.05 7.58 -6.78
CA VAL A 114 8.20 6.67 -6.73
C VAL A 114 7.84 5.42 -7.53
N ARG A 115 8.65 5.12 -8.55
CA ARG A 115 8.39 4.03 -9.50
C ARG A 115 9.69 3.39 -9.97
N ARG A 116 9.60 2.20 -10.57
CA ARG A 116 10.74 1.56 -11.24
C ARG A 116 11.08 2.30 -12.54
N LYS A 117 12.38 2.46 -12.82
CA LYS A 117 12.89 3.04 -14.06
C LYS A 117 12.59 2.19 -15.29
N ASP A 118 12.49 0.87 -15.11
CA ASP A 118 12.18 -0.08 -16.18
C ASP A 118 10.67 -0.13 -16.55
N GLY A 119 9.84 0.67 -15.88
CA GLY A 119 8.39 0.74 -16.12
C GLY A 119 7.60 -0.47 -15.59
N LYS A 120 8.25 -1.47 -15.00
CA LYS A 120 7.57 -2.63 -14.42
C LYS A 120 6.84 -2.26 -13.13
N ALA A 121 5.73 -2.94 -12.86
CA ALA A 121 5.12 -2.88 -11.53
C ALA A 121 6.01 -3.58 -10.49
N PHE A 122 5.85 -3.21 -9.22
CA PHE A 122 6.56 -3.82 -8.08
C PHE A 122 5.58 -4.14 -6.96
N TYR A 123 6.05 -4.94 -6.00
CA TYR A 123 5.21 -5.51 -4.95
C TYR A 123 5.46 -4.79 -3.63
N ILE A 124 4.44 -4.13 -3.09
CA ILE A 124 4.48 -3.65 -1.70
C ILE A 124 4.08 -4.79 -0.78
N ALA A 125 4.88 -5.05 0.25
CA ALA A 125 4.58 -6.03 1.28
C ALA A 125 3.28 -5.67 2.01
N ALA A 126 2.39 -6.63 2.18
CA ALA A 126 1.10 -6.41 2.81
C ALA A 126 0.74 -7.52 3.79
N LEU A 127 -0.13 -7.15 4.74
CA LEU A 127 -0.77 -8.07 5.66
C LEU A 127 -2.29 -7.95 5.48
N TYR A 128 -3.01 -9.07 5.48
CA TYR A 128 -4.46 -9.08 5.29
C TYR A 128 -5.22 -9.73 6.45
N GLU A 129 -6.49 -9.35 6.60
CA GLU A 129 -7.40 -9.95 7.57
C GLU A 129 -8.81 -10.06 6.97
N ILE A 130 -9.51 -11.12 7.39
CA ILE A 130 -10.92 -11.38 7.12
C ILE A 130 -11.65 -11.32 8.45
N ALA A 131 -12.50 -10.30 8.59
CA ALA A 131 -13.32 -10.06 9.76
C ALA A 131 -14.81 -10.21 9.42
N ARG A 132 -15.65 -10.38 10.45
CA ARG A 132 -17.10 -10.25 10.34
C ARG A 132 -17.51 -9.00 11.11
N VAL A 133 -18.07 -8.02 10.42
CA VAL A 133 -18.49 -6.74 10.99
C VAL A 133 -19.96 -6.55 10.64
N GLN A 134 -20.84 -6.44 11.64
CA GLN A 134 -22.29 -6.30 11.43
C GLN A 134 -22.84 -7.35 10.46
N ASP A 135 -22.46 -8.62 10.67
CA ASP A 135 -22.79 -9.77 9.82
C ASP A 135 -22.25 -9.80 8.38
N GLU A 136 -21.48 -8.79 7.98
CA GLU A 136 -20.79 -8.77 6.69
C GLU A 136 -19.37 -9.34 6.81
N ILE A 137 -18.99 -10.17 5.84
CA ILE A 137 -17.59 -10.58 5.69
C ILE A 137 -16.83 -9.41 5.06
N VAL A 138 -15.84 -8.89 5.80
CA VAL A 138 -14.98 -7.81 5.36
C VAL A 138 -13.57 -8.34 5.16
N ARG A 139 -13.05 -8.16 3.94
CA ARG A 139 -11.65 -8.41 3.61
C ARG A 139 -10.91 -7.08 3.60
N SER A 140 -9.75 -7.05 4.25
CA SER A 140 -9.00 -5.80 4.42
C SER A 140 -7.50 -6.08 4.41
N SER A 141 -6.72 -5.06 4.06
CA SER A 141 -5.27 -5.14 3.96
C SER A 141 -4.59 -3.87 4.48
N THR A 142 -3.33 -4.00 4.87
CA THR A 142 -2.44 -2.92 5.29
C THR A 142 -1.08 -3.05 4.59
N MET A 143 -0.46 -1.93 4.27
CA MET A 143 0.93 -1.91 3.81
C MET A 143 1.87 -2.11 4.99
N ILE A 144 2.87 -2.98 4.84
CA ILE A 144 3.93 -3.10 5.83
C ILE A 144 5.02 -2.07 5.51
N THR A 145 5.40 -1.31 6.52
CA THR A 145 6.38 -0.23 6.42
C THR A 145 7.60 -0.49 7.26
N MET A 146 8.70 0.11 6.84
CA MET A 146 9.98 0.12 7.54
C MET A 146 10.45 1.54 7.85
N ASP A 147 11.41 1.61 8.77
CA ASP A 147 12.14 2.85 8.99
C ASP A 147 12.93 3.23 7.74
N ALA A 148 13.00 4.53 7.46
CA ALA A 148 13.63 5.05 6.26
C ALA A 148 14.50 6.28 6.57
N ILE A 149 14.92 6.48 7.82
CA ILE A 149 15.71 7.66 8.20
C ILE A 149 17.04 7.70 7.45
N ASP A 150 17.65 6.53 7.23
CA ASP A 150 18.92 6.36 6.51
C ASP A 150 18.74 5.88 5.06
N HIS A 151 17.50 5.74 4.58
CA HIS A 151 17.26 5.25 3.22
C HIS A 151 17.71 6.30 2.19
N PRO A 152 18.55 5.97 1.19
CA PRO A 152 19.18 6.97 0.33
C PRO A 152 18.19 7.88 -0.42
N MET A 153 17.04 7.34 -0.84
CA MET A 153 15.95 8.08 -1.48
C MET A 153 14.86 8.56 -0.50
N MET A 154 14.30 7.64 0.30
CA MET A 154 13.11 7.90 1.12
C MET A 154 13.32 8.80 2.35
N LYS A 155 14.58 9.06 2.76
CA LYS A 155 14.88 9.99 3.86
C LYS A 155 14.44 11.44 3.57
N ASP A 156 14.33 11.80 2.29
CA ASP A 156 13.92 13.15 1.85
C ASP A 156 12.39 13.35 1.85
N PHE A 157 11.61 12.31 2.09
CA PHE A 157 10.14 12.33 2.05
C PHE A 157 9.53 12.41 3.45
N HIS A 158 8.21 12.59 3.54
CA HIS A 158 7.45 12.92 4.76
C HIS A 158 7.78 14.31 5.33
N GLU A 159 6.96 14.72 6.31
CA GLU A 159 7.15 15.97 7.05
C GLU A 159 8.59 16.12 7.58
N PRO A 160 9.09 17.36 7.70
CA PRO A 160 10.36 17.63 8.38
C PRO A 160 10.37 17.01 9.78
N GLY A 161 11.45 16.33 10.13
CA GLY A 161 11.59 15.62 11.40
C GLY A 161 12.30 14.27 11.26
N ASN A 162 12.37 13.53 12.37
CA ASN A 162 13.19 12.31 12.49
C ASN A 162 12.40 11.01 12.29
N ILE A 163 11.15 11.09 11.83
CA ILE A 163 10.33 9.91 11.54
C ILE A 163 10.15 9.82 10.04
N LYS A 164 10.95 8.96 9.41
CA LYS A 164 10.88 8.67 7.97
C LYS A 164 10.48 7.23 7.82
N ARG A 165 9.49 6.97 6.98
CA ARG A 165 8.99 5.61 6.72
C ARG A 165 9.01 5.33 5.23
N SER A 166 9.17 4.07 4.87
CA SER A 166 8.93 3.62 3.50
C SER A 166 8.08 2.37 3.54
N VAL A 167 7.40 2.09 2.43
CA VAL A 167 6.91 0.74 2.14
C VAL A 167 8.09 -0.22 2.05
N ILE A 168 7.84 -1.48 2.39
CA ILE A 168 8.76 -2.58 2.08
C ILE A 168 8.43 -3.08 0.67
N VAL A 169 9.44 -3.15 -0.20
CA VAL A 169 9.28 -3.69 -1.56
C VAL A 169 9.74 -5.14 -1.57
N ILE A 170 8.86 -6.06 -1.98
CA ILE A 170 9.18 -7.47 -2.15
C ILE A 170 9.83 -7.66 -3.52
N PRO A 171 11.09 -8.15 -3.61
CA PRO A 171 11.72 -8.45 -4.89
C PRO A 171 10.90 -9.45 -5.70
N HIS A 172 10.81 -9.26 -7.02
CA HIS A 172 10.01 -10.14 -7.89
C HIS A 172 10.39 -11.62 -7.72
N GLN A 173 11.68 -11.91 -7.61
CA GLN A 173 12.20 -13.29 -7.47
C GLN A 173 11.86 -13.92 -6.10
N ARG A 174 11.53 -13.10 -5.09
CA ARG A 174 11.21 -13.56 -3.73
C ARG A 174 9.71 -13.46 -3.41
N MET A 175 8.86 -13.16 -4.39
CA MET A 175 7.40 -13.10 -4.18
C MET A 175 6.86 -14.44 -3.67
N ASP A 176 7.27 -15.57 -4.25
CA ASP A 176 6.81 -16.88 -3.77
C ASP A 176 7.29 -17.15 -2.34
N GLU A 177 8.56 -16.86 -2.03
CA GLU A 177 9.08 -16.98 -0.65
C GLU A 177 8.22 -16.18 0.35
N TRP A 178 7.96 -14.91 0.05
CA TRP A 178 7.13 -14.02 0.86
C TRP A 178 5.72 -14.57 1.10
N LEU A 179 5.03 -14.99 0.03
CA LEU A 179 3.66 -15.49 0.11
C LEU A 179 3.56 -16.89 0.75
N ASN A 180 4.67 -17.60 0.92
CA ASN A 180 4.71 -18.94 1.54
C ASN A 180 5.29 -18.94 2.96
N LEU A 181 5.65 -17.78 3.53
CA LEU A 181 6.22 -17.71 4.88
C LEU A 181 5.36 -18.50 5.88
N LYS A 182 6.03 -19.37 6.65
CA LYS A 182 5.43 -20.19 7.73
C LYS A 182 5.75 -19.65 9.11
N SER A 183 6.42 -18.50 9.16
CA SER A 183 6.82 -17.81 10.38
C SER A 183 6.52 -16.32 10.23
N PRO A 184 6.13 -15.62 11.32
CA PRO A 184 5.92 -14.17 11.29
C PRO A 184 7.24 -13.38 11.14
N ASN A 185 8.40 -14.05 11.10
CA ASN A 185 9.68 -13.39 10.92
C ASN A 185 9.86 -12.90 9.47
N ILE A 186 9.74 -11.60 9.28
CA ILE A 186 9.91 -10.94 7.98
C ILE A 186 11.26 -10.22 7.82
N GLN A 187 12.20 -10.39 8.76
CA GLN A 187 13.40 -9.54 8.84
C GLN A 187 14.25 -9.56 7.57
N SER A 188 14.28 -10.70 6.86
CA SER A 188 15.00 -10.83 5.58
C SER A 188 14.38 -10.04 4.42
N PHE A 189 13.19 -9.46 4.62
CA PHE A 189 12.49 -8.58 3.69
C PHE A 189 12.42 -7.14 4.18
N VAL A 190 12.86 -6.82 5.41
CA VAL A 190 12.84 -5.44 5.93
C VAL A 190 14.02 -4.67 5.34
N GLU A 191 13.94 -4.47 4.03
CA GLU A 191 14.80 -3.66 3.21
C GLU A 191 13.90 -2.78 2.33
N GLY A 192 14.43 -1.63 1.90
CA GLY A 192 13.68 -0.70 1.09
C GLY A 192 13.60 -1.19 -0.34
N PHE A 193 14.14 -0.38 -1.24
CA PHE A 193 14.31 -0.78 -2.63
C PHE A 193 15.65 -0.26 -3.15
N PRO A 194 16.27 -0.96 -4.12
CA PRO A 194 17.51 -0.53 -4.74
C PRO A 194 17.29 0.81 -5.48
N VAL A 195 17.88 1.89 -4.98
CA VAL A 195 17.63 3.25 -5.51
C VAL A 195 18.11 3.44 -6.95
N GLU A 196 19.01 2.60 -7.42
CA GLU A 196 19.47 2.52 -8.79
C GLU A 196 18.37 2.03 -9.75
N GLU A 197 17.42 1.22 -9.28
CA GLU A 197 16.29 0.70 -10.07
C GLU A 197 15.06 1.61 -10.03
N PHE A 198 15.03 2.59 -9.11
CA PHE A 198 13.88 3.44 -8.86
C PHE A 198 14.17 4.91 -9.17
N GLU A 199 13.13 5.63 -9.56
CA GLU A 199 13.16 7.07 -9.78
C GLU A 199 12.03 7.76 -9.02
N CYS A 200 12.22 9.04 -8.73
CA CYS A 200 11.17 9.90 -8.21
C CYS A 200 10.93 11.11 -9.10
N SER A 201 9.66 11.47 -9.28
CA SER A 201 9.25 12.62 -10.08
C SER A 201 8.16 13.42 -9.36
N HIS A 202 8.12 14.73 -9.60
CA HIS A 202 7.04 15.59 -9.10
C HIS A 202 5.75 15.28 -9.87
N VAL A 203 4.68 14.87 -9.16
CA VAL A 203 3.39 14.45 -9.75
C VAL A 203 2.25 15.21 -9.06
N PRO A 204 2.13 16.53 -9.32
CA PRO A 204 1.09 17.34 -8.71
C PRO A 204 -0.29 16.81 -9.09
N LYS A 205 -1.22 16.78 -8.13
CA LYS A 205 -2.62 16.47 -8.46
C LYS A 205 -3.19 17.58 -9.33
N GLU A 206 -3.97 17.20 -10.33
CA GLU A 206 -4.77 18.17 -11.06
C GLU A 206 -5.76 18.84 -10.11
N VAL A 207 -5.70 20.17 -10.04
CA VAL A 207 -6.67 20.95 -9.28
C VAL A 207 -7.92 21.07 -10.13
N ILE A 208 -8.93 20.23 -9.86
CA ILE A 208 -10.25 20.40 -10.45
C ILE A 208 -10.81 21.72 -9.94
N LYS A 209 -10.76 22.76 -10.77
CA LYS A 209 -11.43 24.03 -10.49
C LYS A 209 -12.93 23.77 -10.45
N LYS A 210 -13.52 23.72 -9.25
CA LYS A 210 -14.97 23.77 -9.10
C LYS A 210 -15.43 25.13 -9.61
N ILE A 211 -16.04 25.16 -10.79
CA ILE A 211 -16.81 26.33 -11.24
C ILE A 211 -18.05 26.33 -10.35
N SER A 212 -18.06 27.15 -9.29
CA SER A 212 -19.31 27.41 -8.57
C SER A 212 -20.18 28.27 -9.48
N PRO A 213 -21.41 27.85 -9.84
CA PRO A 213 -22.35 28.76 -10.46
C PRO A 213 -22.77 29.76 -9.38
N GLN A 214 -22.09 30.90 -9.31
CA GLN A 214 -22.68 32.07 -8.67
C GLN A 214 -23.83 32.49 -9.57
N MET A 215 -25.04 32.12 -9.17
CA MET A 215 -26.25 32.79 -9.65
C MET A 215 -26.12 34.26 -9.25
N ASN A 216 -25.82 35.12 -10.24
CA ASN A 216 -25.99 36.55 -10.10
C ASN A 216 -27.48 36.82 -9.89
N PHE A 217 -27.88 36.92 -8.62
CA PHE A 217 -29.21 37.34 -8.20
C PHE A 217 -29.24 38.87 -8.02
N PHE A 218 -28.79 39.62 -9.02
CA PHE A 218 -29.04 41.06 -9.14
C PHE A 218 -28.95 41.48 -10.60
N GLU A 219 -30.05 41.28 -11.33
CA GLU A 219 -30.55 42.22 -12.34
C GLU A 219 -32.04 42.48 -12.04
#